data_AF-A0A9D1R0U6-F1
#
_entry.id   AF-A0A9D1R0U6-F1
#
_cell.length_a   1.000
_cell.length_b   1.000
_cell.length_c   1.000
_cell.angle_alpha   90.00
_cell.angle_beta   90.00
_cell.angle_gamma   90.00
#
_symmetry.space_group_name_H-M   'P 1'
#
loop_
_entity.id
_entity.type
_entity.pdbx_description
1 polymer ?
#
loop_
_entity_poly.entity_id
_entity_poly.type
_entity_poly.pdbx_seq_one_letter_code
_entity_poly.pdbx_strand_id
1 'polypeptide(L)' 'MSENALPKGYEPHAVEDHWRDYWEKNKTFTPDPDAPGEPFSIVIPPPNVTGALHIGHA' A
#
# COMPACT_ATOMS: atom_id res chain seq x y z
N MET A 1 -15.48 3.83 30.34
CA MET A 1 -16.01 4.98 29.57
C MET A 1 -15.53 4.78 28.14
N SER A 2 -16.44 4.64 27.20
CA SER A 2 -16.24 4.00 25.88
C SER A 2 -15.25 4.74 24.96
N GLU A 3 -14.10 4.13 24.66
CA GLU A 3 -13.19 4.56 23.58
C GLU A 3 -13.01 3.47 22.50
N ASN A 4 -14.12 2.84 22.09
CA ASN A 4 -14.19 2.01 20.89
C ASN A 4 -15.36 2.49 20.01
N ALA A 5 -15.48 3.80 19.81
CA ALA A 5 -16.43 4.34 18.86
C ALA A 5 -15.72 4.46 17.51
N LEU A 6 -16.16 3.68 16.52
CA LEU A 6 -15.78 3.94 15.13
C LEU A 6 -16.21 5.36 14.76
N PRO A 7 -15.38 6.10 14.00
CA PRO A 7 -15.77 7.39 13.45
C PRO A 7 -17.13 7.29 12.75
N LYS A 8 -17.96 8.33 12.88
CA LYS A 8 -19.28 8.36 12.23
C LYS A 8 -19.17 8.43 10.70
N GLY A 9 -18.05 8.90 10.18
CA GLY A 9 -17.73 8.98 8.76
C GLY A 9 -16.39 8.33 8.48
N TYR A 10 -16.23 7.83 7.26
CA TYR A 10 -14.95 7.32 6.78
C TYR A 10 -14.03 8.48 6.40
N GLU A 11 -12.79 8.45 6.89
CA GLU A 11 -11.75 9.44 6.62
C GLU A 11 -10.63 8.79 5.79
N PRO A 12 -10.69 8.86 4.45
CA PRO A 12 -9.77 8.12 3.57
C PRO A 12 -8.30 8.42 3.84
N HIS A 13 -7.96 9.70 3.97
CA HIS A 13 -6.57 10.13 4.18
C HIS A 13 -5.95 9.52 5.44
N ALA A 14 -6.69 9.51 6.56
CA ALA A 14 -6.19 8.95 7.81
C ALA A 14 -5.98 7.43 7.71
N VAL A 15 -6.86 6.75 6.98
CA VAL A 15 -6.76 5.29 6.78
C VAL A 15 -5.63 4.94 5.84
N GLU A 16 -5.50 5.65 4.72
CA GLU A 16 -4.41 5.47 3.75
C GLU A 16 -3.04 5.72 4.38
N ASP A 17 -2.89 6.82 5.13
CA ASP A 17 -1.63 7.15 5.82
C ASP A 17 -1.26 6.08 6.86
N HIS A 18 -2.23 5.60 7.65
CA HIS A 18 -2.01 4.55 8.65
C HIS A 18 -1.50 3.25 8.02
N TRP A 19 -2.16 2.78 6.95
CA TRP A 19 -1.79 1.51 6.32
C TRP A 19 -0.49 1.59 5.54
N ARG A 20 -0.23 2.71 4.85
CA ARG A 20 1.06 2.95 4.19
C ARG A 20 2.20 2.81 5.20
N ASP A 21 2.11 3.54 6.32
CA ASP A 21 3.09 3.50 7.40
C ASP A 21 3.27 2.08 7.96
N TYR A 22 2.16 1.37 8.19
CA TYR A 22 2.20 0.01 8.70
C TYR A 22 2.93 -0.93 7.74
N TRP A 23 2.58 -0.92 6.46
CA TRP A 23 3.18 -1.79 5.45
C TRP A 23 4.67 -1.52 5.24
N GLU A 24 5.08 -0.25 5.22
CA GLU A 24 6.49 0.15 5.12
C GLU A 24 7.29 -0.34 6.33
N LYS A 25 6.81 -0.07 7.56
CA LYS A 25 7.48 -0.48 8.80
C LYS A 25 7.63 -2.00 8.90
N ASN A 26 6.62 -2.74 8.45
CA ASN A 26 6.61 -4.20 8.48
C ASN A 26 7.20 -4.85 7.22
N LYS A 27 7.70 -4.06 6.26
CA LYS A 27 8.30 -4.53 5.00
C LYS A 27 7.41 -5.50 4.21
N THR A 28 6.10 -5.30 4.24
CA THR A 28 5.13 -6.29 3.71
C THR A 28 5.24 -6.54 2.21
N PHE A 29 5.85 -5.63 1.46
CA PHE A 29 6.09 -5.76 0.02
C PHE A 29 7.50 -6.31 -0.32
N THR A 30 8.30 -6.69 0.67
CA THR A 30 9.63 -7.28 0.44
C THR A 30 9.47 -8.79 0.25
N PRO A 31 9.76 -9.35 -0.94
CA PRO A 31 9.69 -10.78 -1.16
C PRO A 31 10.77 -11.51 -0.35
N ASP A 32 10.44 -12.67 0.18
CA ASP A 32 11.40 -13.61 0.79
C ASP A 32 11.78 -14.67 -0.27
N PRO A 33 13.04 -14.69 -0.75
CA PRO A 33 13.49 -15.65 -1.75
C PRO A 33 13.45 -17.11 -1.30
N ASP A 34 13.47 -17.34 0.02
CA ASP A 34 13.50 -18.68 0.62
C ASP A 34 12.10 -19.14 1.07
N ALA A 35 11.07 -18.32 0.85
CA ALA A 35 9.70 -18.65 1.24
C ALA A 35 9.17 -19.88 0.49
N PRO A 36 8.44 -20.78 1.17
CA PRO A 36 7.86 -21.96 0.54
C PRO A 36 6.69 -21.59 -0.39
N GLY A 37 6.52 -22.38 -1.46
CA GLY A 37 5.44 -22.21 -2.43
C GLY A 37 5.94 -21.84 -3.83
N GLU A 38 5.03 -21.66 -4.77
CA GLU A 38 5.36 -21.27 -6.14
C GLU A 38 5.55 -19.75 -6.23
N PRO A 39 6.70 -19.25 -6.73
CA PRO A 39 6.92 -17.82 -6.89
C PRO A 39 5.90 -17.19 -7.84
N PHE A 40 5.37 -16.03 -7.46
CA PHE A 40 4.54 -15.20 -8.33
C PHE A 40 5.22 -13.85 -8.57
N SER A 41 5.23 -13.41 -9.82
CA SER A 41 5.79 -12.11 -10.21
C SER A 41 4.82 -11.38 -11.12
N ILE A 42 4.60 -10.11 -10.81
CA ILE A 42 3.82 -9.18 -11.62
C ILE A 42 4.66 -7.94 -11.89
N VAL A 43 4.80 -7.57 -13.17
CA VAL A 43 5.57 -6.41 -13.59
C VAL A 43 4.62 -5.37 -14.18
N ILE A 44 4.70 -4.15 -13.67
CA ILE A 44 4.07 -2.97 -14.26
C ILE A 44 5.16 -2.24 -15.06
N PRO A 45 4.91 -1.83 -16.32
CA PRO A 45 5.91 -1.14 -17.12
C PRO A 45 6.39 0.13 -16.39
N PRO A 46 7.70 0.40 -16.37
CA PRO A 46 8.23 1.57 -15.69
C PRO A 46 7.68 2.85 -16.35
N PRO A 47 7.26 3.86 -15.56
CA PRO A 47 6.75 5.09 -16.11
C PRO A 47 7.87 5.90 -16.78
N ASN A 48 7.54 6.62 -17.85
CA ASN A 48 8.45 7.62 -18.40
C ASN A 48 8.56 8.82 -17.45
N VAL A 49 9.78 9.30 -17.20
CA VAL A 49 10.03 10.44 -16.30
C VAL A 49 9.71 11.76 -17.03
N THR A 50 8.43 12.07 -17.18
CA THR A 50 7.93 13.25 -17.93
C THR A 50 7.29 14.32 -17.03
N GLY A 51 7.28 14.12 -15.72
CA GLY A 51 6.67 15.05 -14.76
C GLY A 51 5.82 14.31 -13.74
N ALA A 52 4.54 14.69 -13.62
CA ALA A 52 3.60 14.09 -12.69
C ALA A 52 2.87 12.87 -13.28
N LEU A 53 2.44 11.96 -12.41
CA LEU A 53 1.55 10.87 -12.78
C LEU A 53 0.16 11.42 -13.15
N HIS A 54 -0.48 10.78 -14.12
CA HIS A 54 -1.85 11.06 -14.54
C HIS A 54 -2.75 9.86 -14.22
N ILE A 55 -4.08 10.03 -14.27
CA ILE A 55 -5.05 8.96 -13.95
C ILE A 55 -4.78 7.65 -14.71
N GLY A 56 -4.32 7.70 -15.97
CA GLY A 56 -3.95 6.48 -16.71
C GLY A 56 -2.72 5.72 -16.18
N HIS A 57 -2.01 6.21 -15.16
CA HIS A 57 -0.98 5.48 -14.42
C HIS A 57 -1.51 4.83 -13.14
N ALA A 58 -2.64 5.32 -12.62
CA ALA A 58 -3.23 4.89 -11.35
C ALA A 58 -4.11 3.65 -11.51
#